data_AF-A0A3M7ANG4-F1
#
_entry.id   AF-A0A3M7ANG4-F1
#
_cell.length_a   1.000
_cell.length_b   1.000
_cell.length_c   1.000
_cell.angle_alpha   90.00
_cell.angle_beta   90.00
_cell.angle_gamma   90.00
#
_symmetry.space_group_name_H-M   'P 1'
#
loop_
_entity.id
_entity.type
_entity.pdbx_description
1 polymer ?
#
loop_
_entity_poly.entity_id
_entity_poly.type
_entity_poly.pdbx_seq_one_letter_code
_entity_poly.pdbx_strand_id
1 'polypeptide(L)'
;MLVIATYVVYYYIHNPGLASFAQLHAVIVWLKVCSYAFTNRDMRHAYVNTAGASSATNSLESSDVLPSLYKSCSYPNNITLANLSYFWWAPTLVYQPVYPSTERIRWDFVARRAVEFFILCVVIFVACAQYAVPLLQNSLDSITHLAPLAILERILKLSTISLVCWLAGFFALFQSFLNLLAELLRFGDREFYSDWWNCCDLRSYWTSWNKPVTHFMKRHVYAPMVGRGIPPQLAQLITFLFSGLLHELLVGVPTHNILGVAFLGMVIQIPLIYLTDPLSRMQGHNGKLAGNLIFWISFCFFGQPVAAIAYFFAWQAKYGSENKPEWPLQGLGKR
;
A
#
# COMPACT_ATOMS: atom_id res chain seq x y z
N MET A 1 16.98 -4.75 -8.29
CA MET A 1 16.53 -3.37 -8.02
C MET A 1 16.02 -3.23 -6.60
N LEU A 2 14.92 -3.90 -6.20
CA LEU A 2 14.39 -3.78 -4.84
C LEU A 2 15.41 -4.10 -3.74
N VAL A 3 16.17 -5.19 -3.87
CA VAL A 3 17.22 -5.57 -2.90
C VAL A 3 18.25 -4.45 -2.70
N ILE A 4 18.70 -3.83 -3.79
CA ILE A 4 19.69 -2.74 -3.75
C ILE A 4 19.08 -1.50 -3.06
N ALA A 5 17.86 -1.12 -3.43
CA ALA A 5 17.18 0.01 -2.81
C ALA A 5 16.95 -0.22 -1.31
N THR A 6 16.46 -1.40 -0.93
CA THR A 6 16.30 -1.82 0.46
C THR A 6 17.62 -1.76 1.22
N TYR A 7 18.71 -2.25 0.64
CA TYR A 7 20.05 -2.17 1.25
C TYR A 7 20.48 -0.71 1.47
N VAL A 8 20.28 0.16 0.49
CA VAL A 8 20.62 1.58 0.62
C VAL A 8 19.78 2.25 1.71
N VAL A 9 18.47 2.00 1.75
CA VAL A 9 17.59 2.55 2.79
C VAL A 9 18.02 2.07 4.17
N TYR A 10 18.28 0.77 4.33
CA TYR A 10 18.64 0.17 5.61
C TYR A 10 20.02 0.59 6.13
N TYR A 11 21.01 0.84 5.28
CA TYR A 11 22.36 1.14 5.76
C TYR A 11 22.74 2.62 5.68
N TYR A 12 22.08 3.41 4.83
CA TYR A 12 22.51 4.78 4.54
C TYR A 12 21.47 5.86 4.89
N ILE A 13 20.17 5.51 4.97
CA ILE A 13 19.12 6.49 5.29
C ILE A 13 18.68 6.35 6.74
N HIS A 14 19.23 7.20 7.60
CA HIS A 14 19.04 7.13 9.05
C HIS A 14 17.76 7.84 9.53
N ASN A 15 17.24 8.80 8.76
CA ASN A 15 15.97 9.46 9.09
C ASN A 15 14.80 8.52 8.74
N PRO A 16 13.99 8.06 9.72
CA PRO A 16 12.94 7.08 9.46
C PRO A 16 11.87 7.57 8.47
N GLY A 17 11.53 8.86 8.49
CA GLY A 17 10.53 9.41 7.57
C GLY A 17 11.00 9.41 6.11
N LEU A 18 12.24 9.86 5.87
CA LEU A 18 12.85 9.80 4.54
C LEU A 18 13.07 8.36 4.08
N ALA A 19 13.48 7.48 4.99
CA ALA A 19 13.65 6.06 4.72
C ALA A 19 12.31 5.40 4.34
N SER A 20 11.21 5.72 5.02
CA SER A 20 9.87 5.24 4.68
C SER A 20 9.42 5.72 3.30
N PHE A 21 9.64 6.99 2.97
CA PHE A 21 9.31 7.51 1.65
C PHE A 21 10.12 6.84 0.53
N ALA A 22 11.44 6.71 0.72
CA ALA A 22 12.33 6.06 -0.25
C ALA A 22 11.99 4.58 -0.44
N GLN A 23 11.73 3.86 0.66
CA GLN A 23 11.35 2.45 0.60
C GLN A 23 10.00 2.24 -0.08
N LEU A 24 9.00 3.08 0.24
CA LEU A 24 7.69 3.04 -0.41
C LEU A 24 7.81 3.25 -1.91
N HIS A 25 8.57 4.27 -2.33
CA HIS A 25 8.83 4.52 -3.75
C HIS A 25 9.54 3.33 -4.42
N ALA A 26 10.54 2.74 -3.77
CA ALA A 26 11.25 1.57 -4.31
C ALA A 26 10.32 0.36 -4.50
N VAL A 27 9.41 0.09 -3.56
CA VAL A 27 8.41 -0.97 -3.67
C VAL A 27 7.43 -0.68 -4.81
N ILE A 28 6.92 0.56 -4.93
CA ILE A 28 6.02 0.96 -6.02
C ILE A 28 6.67 0.75 -7.38
N VAL A 29 7.91 1.22 -7.55
CA VAL A 29 8.66 1.05 -8.82
C VAL A 29 8.88 -0.42 -9.12
N TRP A 30 9.26 -1.22 -8.12
CA TRP A 30 9.45 -2.65 -8.30
C TRP A 30 8.16 -3.36 -8.75
N LEU A 31 7.03 -3.07 -8.11
CA LEU A 31 5.72 -3.62 -8.50
C LEU A 31 5.34 -3.20 -9.92
N LYS A 32 5.53 -1.92 -10.28
CA LYS A 32 5.30 -1.43 -11.64
C LYS A 32 6.17 -2.16 -12.67
N VAL A 33 7.48 -2.31 -12.41
CA VAL A 33 8.39 -3.03 -13.31
C VAL A 33 7.95 -4.49 -13.49
N CYS A 34 7.57 -5.17 -12.42
CA CYS A 34 7.02 -6.53 -12.50
C CYS A 34 5.75 -6.56 -13.36
N SER A 35 4.81 -5.63 -13.14
CA SER A 35 3.57 -5.56 -13.92
C SER A 35 3.85 -5.30 -15.40
N TYR A 36 4.73 -4.35 -15.72
CA TYR A 36 5.16 -4.05 -17.08
C TYR A 36 5.74 -5.29 -17.77
N ALA A 37 6.64 -6.00 -17.10
CA ALA A 37 7.25 -7.22 -17.63
C ALA A 37 6.21 -8.33 -17.87
N PHE A 38 5.33 -8.59 -16.89
CA PHE A 38 4.32 -9.65 -16.98
C PHE A 38 3.27 -9.36 -18.05
N THR A 39 2.72 -8.15 -18.09
CA THR A 39 1.72 -7.79 -19.10
C THR A 39 2.32 -7.81 -20.51
N ASN A 40 3.53 -7.30 -20.72
CA ASN A 40 4.18 -7.40 -22.04
C ASN A 40 4.51 -8.84 -22.44
N ARG A 41 4.87 -9.71 -21.48
CA ARG A 41 5.03 -11.14 -21.74
C ARG A 41 3.71 -11.76 -22.22
N ASP A 42 2.60 -11.48 -21.53
CA ASP A 42 1.28 -12.00 -21.88
C ASP A 42 0.86 -11.51 -23.29
N MET A 43 1.06 -10.23 -23.60
CA MET A 43 0.78 -9.67 -24.93
C MET A 43 1.66 -10.25 -26.03
N ARG A 44 2.94 -10.51 -25.74
CA ARG A 44 3.85 -11.19 -26.67
C ARG A 44 3.39 -12.61 -26.97
N HIS A 45 2.95 -13.37 -25.95
CA HIS A 45 2.41 -14.71 -26.16
C HIS A 45 1.14 -14.69 -27.02
N ALA A 46 0.23 -13.75 -26.76
CA ALA A 46 -0.95 -13.56 -27.61
C ALA A 46 -0.53 -13.25 -29.06
N TYR A 47 0.37 -12.27 -29.26
CA TYR A 47 0.86 -11.89 -30.58
C TYR A 47 1.46 -13.06 -31.37
N VAL A 48 2.34 -13.86 -30.74
CA VAL A 48 2.98 -15.02 -31.40
C VAL A 48 1.98 -16.11 -31.74
N ASN A 49 1.05 -16.42 -30.82
CA ASN A 49 0.04 -17.46 -31.05
C ASN A 49 -0.96 -17.03 -32.14
N THR A 50 -1.33 -15.76 -32.19
CA THR A 50 -2.21 -15.21 -33.24
C THR A 50 -1.50 -15.13 -34.60
N ALA A 51 -0.23 -14.73 -34.62
CA ALA A 51 0.58 -14.71 -35.85
C ALA A 51 0.81 -16.13 -36.41
N GLY A 52 0.97 -17.14 -35.54
CA GLY A 52 1.06 -18.55 -35.94
C GLY A 52 -0.26 -19.13 -36.46
N ALA A 53 -1.39 -18.68 -35.92
CA ALA A 53 -2.73 -19.09 -36.36
C ALA A 53 -3.17 -18.43 -37.68
N SER A 54 -2.50 -17.36 -38.13
CA SER A 54 -2.82 -16.66 -39.38
C SER A 54 -2.59 -17.52 -40.65
N SER A 55 -1.88 -18.65 -40.51
CA SER A 55 -1.66 -19.64 -41.56
C SER A 55 -2.78 -20.67 -41.69
N ALA A 56 -3.69 -20.76 -40.71
CA ALA A 56 -4.82 -21.67 -40.70
C ALA A 56 -6.11 -20.84 -40.53
N THR A 57 -6.82 -20.64 -41.64
CA THR A 57 -8.20 -20.13 -41.75
C THR A 57 -8.98 -20.05 -40.43
N ASN A 58 -9.10 -18.85 -39.85
CA ASN A 58 -10.25 -18.33 -39.07
C ASN A 58 -9.90 -16.96 -38.45
N SER A 59 -10.01 -15.90 -39.25
CA SER A 59 -9.72 -14.51 -38.85
C SER A 59 -10.72 -13.91 -37.84
N LEU A 60 -11.85 -14.58 -37.55
CA LEU A 60 -12.88 -14.04 -36.65
C LEU A 60 -12.60 -14.23 -35.14
N GLU A 61 -11.87 -15.26 -34.71
CA GLU A 61 -11.63 -15.49 -33.26
C GLU A 61 -10.43 -14.71 -32.70
N SER A 62 -9.52 -14.27 -33.58
CA SER A 62 -8.27 -13.60 -33.18
C SER A 62 -8.47 -12.22 -32.54
N SER A 63 -9.62 -11.58 -32.80
CA SER A 63 -9.90 -10.22 -32.35
C SER A 63 -10.56 -10.11 -30.97
N ASP A 64 -10.91 -11.22 -30.33
CA ASP A 64 -11.62 -11.28 -29.04
C ASP A 64 -10.72 -11.57 -27.82
N VAL A 65 -9.44 -11.92 -28.02
CA VAL A 65 -8.53 -12.30 -26.91
C VAL A 65 -8.05 -11.08 -26.11
N LEU A 66 -7.96 -9.90 -26.75
CA LEU A 66 -7.46 -8.66 -26.13
C LEU A 66 -8.55 -7.60 -26.07
N PRO A 67 -8.59 -6.77 -25.00
CA PRO A 67 -9.52 -5.66 -24.91
C PRO A 67 -9.46 -4.72 -26.12
N SER A 68 -10.62 -4.26 -26.60
CA SER A 68 -10.71 -3.34 -27.74
C SER A 68 -9.88 -2.06 -27.56
N LEU A 69 -9.72 -1.59 -26.32
CA LEU A 69 -8.91 -0.43 -25.96
C LEU A 69 -7.44 -0.56 -26.42
N TYR A 70 -6.90 -1.79 -26.43
CA TYR A 70 -5.50 -2.04 -26.78
C TYR A 70 -5.25 -1.95 -28.30
N LYS A 71 -6.31 -1.93 -29.13
CA LYS A 71 -6.17 -1.79 -30.60
C LYS A 71 -5.48 -0.47 -30.99
N SER A 72 -5.67 0.58 -30.19
CA SER A 72 -5.03 1.89 -30.43
C SER A 72 -3.51 1.89 -30.18
N CYS A 73 -3.00 0.95 -29.37
CA CYS A 73 -1.57 0.77 -29.12
C CYS A 73 -1.27 -0.72 -28.91
N SER A 74 -1.20 -1.46 -30.02
CA SER A 74 -0.95 -2.90 -30.01
C SER A 74 0.52 -3.23 -29.73
N TYR A 75 0.76 -4.43 -29.21
CA TYR A 75 2.11 -4.98 -29.15
C TYR A 75 2.63 -5.28 -30.57
N PRO A 76 3.90 -4.96 -30.92
CA PRO A 76 4.97 -4.43 -30.07
C PRO A 76 5.09 -2.89 -30.05
N ASN A 77 4.18 -2.16 -30.71
CA ASN A 77 4.24 -0.68 -30.82
C ASN A 77 4.10 0.03 -29.46
N ASN A 78 3.60 -0.65 -28.45
CA ASN A 78 3.50 -0.13 -27.08
C ASN A 78 4.84 -0.04 -26.35
N ILE A 79 5.90 -0.72 -26.82
CA ILE A 79 7.23 -0.70 -26.19
C ILE A 79 7.97 0.58 -26.58
N THR A 80 7.58 1.70 -25.97
CA THR A 80 8.22 3.00 -26.15
C THR A 80 8.58 3.62 -24.81
N LEU A 81 9.61 4.47 -24.79
CA LEU A 81 10.00 5.19 -23.57
C LEU A 81 8.87 6.11 -23.10
N ALA A 82 8.09 6.68 -24.02
CA ALA A 82 6.93 7.52 -23.69
C ALA A 82 5.85 6.73 -22.94
N ASN A 83 5.49 5.54 -23.43
CA ASN A 83 4.48 4.70 -22.80
C ASN A 83 4.95 4.21 -21.41
N LEU A 84 6.20 3.76 -21.32
CA LEU A 84 6.80 3.36 -20.04
C LEU A 84 6.83 4.52 -19.03
N SER A 85 7.24 5.72 -19.47
CA SER A 85 7.29 6.91 -18.62
C SER A 85 5.91 7.32 -18.12
N TYR A 86 4.89 7.27 -18.99
CA TYR A 86 3.50 7.51 -18.58
C TYR A 86 3.06 6.53 -17.49
N PHE A 87 3.28 5.23 -17.70
CA PHE A 87 2.94 4.21 -16.70
C PHE A 87 3.71 4.38 -15.39
N TRP A 88 4.97 4.82 -15.43
CA TRP A 88 5.76 5.07 -14.23
C TRP A 88 5.06 6.05 -13.29
N TRP A 89 4.52 7.13 -13.84
CA TRP A 89 3.82 8.16 -13.08
C TRP A 89 2.34 7.88 -12.85
N ALA A 90 1.69 7.07 -13.69
CA ALA A 90 0.26 6.77 -13.55
C ALA A 90 -0.07 6.23 -12.14
N PRO A 91 -1.17 6.66 -11.51
CA PRO A 91 -1.55 6.26 -10.14
C PRO A 91 -2.15 4.84 -10.08
N THR A 92 -1.56 3.89 -10.82
CA THR A 92 -1.93 2.47 -10.85
C THR A 92 -0.68 1.60 -10.83
N LEU A 93 -0.81 0.38 -10.31
CA LEU A 93 0.27 -0.61 -10.26
C LEU A 93 0.16 -1.65 -11.38
N VAL A 94 -0.94 -1.64 -12.14
CA VAL A 94 -1.17 -2.60 -13.24
C VAL A 94 -0.91 -1.92 -14.57
N TYR A 95 0.10 -2.40 -15.30
CA TYR A 95 0.44 -1.93 -16.63
C TYR A 95 -0.65 -2.32 -17.63
N GLN A 96 -1.06 -1.34 -18.44
CA GLN A 96 -1.88 -1.49 -19.63
C GLN A 96 -1.28 -0.61 -20.74
N PRO A 97 -1.26 -1.06 -22.00
CA PRO A 97 -0.76 -0.24 -23.11
C PRO A 97 -1.50 1.09 -23.25
N VAL A 98 -2.79 1.07 -22.95
CA VAL A 98 -3.71 2.19 -23.11
C VAL A 98 -4.59 2.26 -21.88
N TYR A 99 -4.73 3.47 -21.33
CA TYR A 99 -5.59 3.75 -20.19
C TYR A 99 -6.75 4.65 -20.61
N PRO A 100 -7.92 4.55 -19.95
CA PRO A 100 -8.97 5.55 -20.07
C PRO A 100 -8.39 6.94 -19.75
N SER A 101 -8.65 7.93 -20.60
CA SER A 101 -8.13 9.28 -20.44
C SER A 101 -9.22 10.34 -20.39
N THR A 102 -8.98 11.42 -19.66
CA THR A 102 -9.87 12.60 -19.65
C THR A 102 -9.54 13.54 -20.80
N GLU A 103 -10.52 14.28 -21.32
CA GLU A 103 -10.32 15.18 -22.48
C GLU A 103 -9.44 16.40 -22.17
N ARG A 104 -9.58 16.95 -20.96
CA ARG A 104 -8.86 18.16 -20.51
C ARG A 104 -8.42 18.06 -19.07
N ILE A 105 -7.42 18.86 -18.70
CA ILE A 105 -6.97 19.06 -17.32
C ILE A 105 -7.79 20.19 -16.70
N ARG A 106 -8.44 19.92 -15.58
CA ARG A 106 -9.20 20.89 -14.78
C ARG A 106 -8.29 21.50 -13.72
N TRP A 107 -7.68 22.64 -14.03
CA TRP A 107 -6.71 23.30 -13.15
C TRP A 107 -7.29 23.75 -11.81
N ASP A 108 -8.58 24.08 -11.77
CA ASP A 108 -9.34 24.35 -10.54
C ASP A 108 -9.42 23.11 -9.63
N PHE A 109 -9.55 21.92 -10.21
CA PHE A 109 -9.53 20.66 -9.47
C PHE A 109 -8.11 20.35 -8.98
N VAL A 110 -7.10 20.51 -9.84
CA VAL A 110 -5.67 20.36 -9.50
C VAL A 110 -5.30 21.24 -8.31
N ALA A 111 -5.60 22.54 -8.37
CA ALA A 111 -5.28 23.47 -7.30
C ALA A 111 -5.95 23.09 -5.97
N ARG A 112 -7.25 22.72 -6.00
CA ARG A 112 -7.97 22.26 -4.81
C ARG A 112 -7.35 21.01 -4.19
N ARG A 113 -7.06 19.99 -5.00
CA ARG A 113 -6.42 18.74 -4.51
C ARG A 113 -5.01 19.01 -3.97
N ALA A 114 -4.24 19.90 -4.59
CA ALA A 114 -2.90 20.27 -4.15
C ALA A 114 -2.90 21.01 -2.80
N VAL A 115 -3.82 21.97 -2.62
CA VAL A 115 -3.99 22.69 -1.35
C VAL A 115 -4.46 21.75 -0.24
N GLU A 116 -5.43 20.88 -0.52
CA GLU A 116 -5.90 19.87 0.43
C GLU A 116 -4.77 18.93 0.86
N PHE A 117 -3.99 18.42 -0.09
CA PHE A 117 -2.83 17.57 0.20
C PHE A 117 -1.82 18.28 1.10
N PHE A 118 -1.46 19.52 0.77
CA PHE A 118 -0.50 20.30 1.56
C PHE A 118 -1.00 20.54 3.00
N ILE A 119 -2.24 20.98 3.16
CA ILE A 119 -2.84 21.22 4.48
C ILE A 119 -2.86 19.93 5.30
N LEU A 120 -3.26 18.81 4.71
CA LEU A 120 -3.28 17.52 5.42
C LEU A 120 -1.88 17.06 5.82
N CYS A 121 -0.87 17.26 4.98
CA CYS A 121 0.52 16.97 5.36
C CYS A 121 0.96 17.80 6.58
N VAL A 122 0.63 19.09 6.62
CA VAL A 122 0.93 19.96 7.78
C VAL A 122 0.17 19.49 9.02
N VAL A 123 -1.12 19.16 8.90
CA VAL A 123 -1.93 18.66 10.02
C VAL A 123 -1.35 17.36 10.57
N ILE A 124 -0.97 16.41 9.71
CA ILE A 124 -0.34 15.15 10.12
C ILE A 124 0.99 15.41 10.82
N PHE A 125 1.82 16.31 10.28
CA PHE A 125 3.09 16.67 10.89
C PHE A 125 2.91 17.26 12.29
N VAL A 126 1.99 18.22 12.46
CA VAL A 126 1.67 18.83 13.76
C VAL A 126 1.09 17.79 14.71
N ALA A 127 0.16 16.95 14.25
CA ALA A 127 -0.44 15.89 15.05
C ALA A 127 0.61 14.90 15.58
N CYS A 128 1.55 14.49 14.72
CA CYS A 128 2.65 13.64 15.10
C CYS A 128 3.60 14.32 16.10
N ALA A 129 4.00 15.57 15.83
CA ALA A 129 4.95 16.29 16.68
C ALA A 129 4.40 16.65 18.06
N GLN A 130 3.13 17.06 18.14
CA GLN A 130 2.51 17.56 19.38
C GLN A 130 1.84 16.46 20.21
N TYR A 131 1.37 15.38 19.58
CA TYR A 131 0.62 14.34 20.29
C TYR A 131 1.30 12.96 20.19
N ALA A 132 1.62 12.48 18.99
CA ALA A 132 2.13 11.11 18.84
C ALA A 132 3.51 10.92 19.48
N VAL A 133 4.46 11.81 19.18
CA VAL A 133 5.83 11.72 19.71
C VAL A 133 5.87 11.83 21.25
N PRO A 134 5.22 12.82 21.88
CA PRO A 134 5.19 12.88 23.35
C PRO A 134 4.52 11.66 23.99
N LEU A 135 3.43 11.14 23.41
CA LEU A 135 2.78 9.94 23.92
C LEU A 135 3.68 8.71 23.84
N LEU A 136 4.40 8.55 22.72
CA LEU A 136 5.36 7.46 22.53
C LEU A 136 6.53 7.58 23.50
N GLN A 137 7.09 8.77 23.71
CA GLN A 137 8.16 9.00 24.69
C GLN A 137 7.71 8.67 26.12
N ASN A 138 6.52 9.14 26.53
CA ASN A 138 5.95 8.83 27.84
C ASN A 138 5.58 7.35 28.03
N SER A 139 5.53 6.56 26.95
CA SER A 139 5.24 5.13 27.04
C SER A 139 6.47 4.26 27.30
N LEU A 140 7.68 4.78 27.06
CA LEU A 140 8.93 4.02 27.16
C LEU A 140 9.16 3.44 28.57
N ASP A 141 8.94 4.24 29.61
CA ASP A 141 9.12 3.80 31.00
C ASP A 141 8.12 2.68 31.37
N SER A 142 6.86 2.80 30.92
CA SER A 142 5.81 1.81 31.20
C SER A 142 6.11 0.46 30.54
N ILE A 143 6.72 0.47 29.34
CA ILE A 143 7.12 -0.74 28.61
C ILE A 143 8.33 -1.40 29.28
N THR A 144 9.30 -0.59 29.71
CA THR A 144 10.52 -1.08 30.40
C THR A 144 10.19 -1.83 31.69
N HIS A 145 9.16 -1.38 32.43
CA HIS A 145 8.70 -2.04 33.66
C HIS A 145 7.68 -3.18 33.43
N LEU A 146 7.39 -3.54 32.17
CA LEU A 146 6.49 -4.65 31.80
C LEU A 146 5.13 -4.65 32.53
N ALA A 147 4.58 -3.47 32.80
CA ALA A 147 3.30 -3.33 33.50
C ALA A 147 2.13 -3.45 32.50
N PRO A 148 1.41 -4.60 32.42
CA PRO A 148 0.47 -4.87 31.33
C PRO A 148 -0.72 -3.90 31.29
N LEU A 149 -1.23 -3.48 32.45
CA LEU A 149 -2.31 -2.50 32.53
C LEU A 149 -1.86 -1.10 32.08
N ALA A 150 -0.64 -0.71 32.44
CA ALA A 150 -0.07 0.56 31.99
C ALA A 150 0.18 0.54 30.47
N ILE A 151 0.70 -0.56 29.93
CA ILE A 151 0.90 -0.74 28.48
C ILE A 151 -0.46 -0.66 27.74
N LEU A 152 -1.49 -1.32 28.26
CA LEU A 152 -2.85 -1.23 27.69
C LEU A 152 -3.36 0.21 27.69
N GLU A 153 -3.23 0.93 28.80
CA GLU A 153 -3.60 2.36 28.89
C GLU A 153 -2.86 3.21 27.83
N ARG A 154 -1.55 2.97 27.64
CA ARG A 154 -0.77 3.69 26.62
C ARG A 154 -1.22 3.35 25.19
N ILE A 155 -1.53 2.09 24.91
CA ILE A 155 -2.09 1.67 23.61
C ILE A 155 -3.42 2.38 23.34
N LEU A 156 -4.32 2.44 24.34
CA LEU A 156 -5.61 3.12 24.21
C LEU A 156 -5.45 4.61 23.95
N LYS A 157 -4.53 5.29 24.65
CA LYS A 157 -4.23 6.72 24.41
C LYS A 157 -3.63 6.96 23.04
N LEU A 158 -2.73 6.08 22.58
CA LEU A 158 -2.12 6.21 21.26
C LEU A 158 -3.11 5.88 20.12
N SER A 159 -4.05 4.98 20.36
CA SER A 159 -5.06 4.56 19.38
C SER A 159 -5.79 5.76 18.76
N THR A 160 -6.23 6.71 19.57
CA THR A 160 -6.98 7.88 19.08
C THR A 160 -6.14 8.74 18.12
N ILE A 161 -4.91 9.11 18.51
CA ILE A 161 -4.05 9.93 17.64
C ILE A 161 -3.57 9.15 16.42
N SER A 162 -3.28 7.86 16.57
CA SER A 162 -2.89 6.98 15.47
C SER A 162 -3.99 6.88 14.42
N LEU A 163 -5.26 6.73 14.86
CA LEU A 163 -6.42 6.70 13.99
C LEU A 163 -6.56 8.02 13.21
N VAL A 164 -6.46 9.17 13.89
CA VAL A 164 -6.56 10.48 13.23
C VAL A 164 -5.46 10.66 12.18
N CYS A 165 -4.20 10.35 12.53
CA CYS A 165 -3.09 10.43 11.58
C CYS A 165 -3.27 9.47 10.41
N TRP A 166 -3.78 8.26 10.66
CA TRP A 166 -4.02 7.27 9.60
C TRP A 166 -5.13 7.72 8.66
N LEU A 167 -6.26 8.22 9.16
CA LEU A 167 -7.38 8.69 8.34
C LEU A 167 -6.99 9.94 7.53
N ALA A 168 -6.28 10.88 8.16
CA ALA A 168 -5.74 12.04 7.47
C ALA A 168 -4.74 11.63 6.38
N GLY A 169 -3.85 10.68 6.67
CA GLY A 169 -2.89 10.13 5.72
C GLY A 169 -3.56 9.40 4.56
N PHE A 170 -4.60 8.61 4.85
CA PHE A 170 -5.43 7.94 3.85
C PHE A 170 -6.05 8.96 2.89
N PHE A 171 -6.71 10.00 3.43
CA PHE A 171 -7.34 11.03 2.60
C PHE A 171 -6.30 11.87 1.83
N ALA A 172 -5.17 12.21 2.47
CA ALA A 172 -4.09 12.94 1.82
C ALA A 172 -3.54 12.15 0.62
N LEU A 173 -3.27 10.85 0.80
CA LEU A 173 -2.69 10.02 -0.25
C LEU A 173 -3.73 9.65 -1.32
N PHE A 174 -4.79 8.92 -0.96
CA PHE A 174 -5.70 8.33 -1.93
C PHE A 174 -6.66 9.36 -2.52
N GLN A 175 -7.21 10.24 -1.68
CA GLN A 175 -8.20 11.19 -2.15
C GLN A 175 -7.59 12.46 -2.75
N SER A 176 -6.50 12.97 -2.18
CA SER A 176 -5.89 14.22 -2.65
C SER A 176 -4.75 13.97 -3.64
N PHE A 177 -3.70 13.25 -3.24
CA PHE A 177 -2.49 13.09 -4.05
C PHE A 177 -2.69 12.22 -5.29
N LEU A 178 -3.33 11.05 -5.19
CA LEU A 178 -3.56 10.19 -6.36
C LEU A 178 -4.52 10.83 -7.37
N ASN A 179 -5.57 11.53 -6.91
CA ASN A 179 -6.46 12.30 -7.79
C ASN A 179 -5.76 13.50 -8.44
N LEU A 180 -4.88 14.18 -7.71
CA LEU A 180 -4.04 15.24 -8.26
C LEU A 180 -3.17 14.69 -9.39
N LEU A 181 -2.45 13.60 -9.13
CA LEU A 181 -1.60 12.93 -10.10
C LEU A 181 -2.40 12.40 -11.30
N ALA A 182 -3.58 11.84 -11.05
CA ALA A 182 -4.49 11.37 -12.09
C ALA A 182 -4.95 12.51 -13.00
N GLU A 183 -5.33 13.66 -12.45
CA GLU A 183 -5.75 14.81 -13.25
C GLU A 183 -4.60 15.37 -14.09
N LEU A 184 -3.39 15.50 -13.51
CA LEU A 184 -2.20 15.96 -14.23
C LEU A 184 -1.82 15.05 -15.40
N LEU A 185 -1.97 13.74 -15.23
CA LEU A 185 -1.71 12.74 -16.27
C LEU A 185 -2.90 12.48 -17.19
N ARG A 186 -4.05 13.16 -16.97
CA ARG A 186 -5.32 12.87 -17.66
C ARG A 186 -5.75 11.41 -17.53
N PHE A 187 -5.41 10.77 -16.41
CA PHE A 187 -5.82 9.41 -16.07
C PHE A 187 -7.30 9.40 -15.68
N GLY A 188 -8.11 8.63 -16.41
CA GLY A 188 -9.57 8.56 -16.26
C GLY A 188 -10.04 7.56 -15.21
N ASP A 189 -9.25 6.53 -14.91
CA ASP A 189 -9.58 5.51 -13.91
C ASP A 189 -9.20 6.00 -12.50
N ARG A 190 -10.15 6.61 -11.77
CA ARG A 190 -9.88 7.26 -10.48
C ARG A 190 -10.40 6.51 -9.29
N GLU A 191 -10.73 5.23 -9.47
CA GLU A 191 -11.28 4.40 -8.42
C GLU A 191 -10.16 3.80 -7.55
N PHE A 192 -9.46 4.65 -6.78
CA PHE A 192 -8.33 4.22 -5.94
C PHE A 192 -8.75 3.46 -4.67
N TYR A 193 -9.99 3.67 -4.22
CA TYR A 193 -10.60 3.03 -3.05
C TYR A 193 -12.12 2.99 -3.21
N SER A 194 -12.79 2.21 -2.37
CA SER A 194 -14.26 2.19 -2.21
C SER A 194 -14.65 2.39 -0.74
N ASP A 195 -15.93 2.26 -0.39
CA ASP A 195 -16.50 2.53 0.94
C ASP A 195 -16.06 1.52 2.02
N TRP A 196 -14.75 1.44 2.26
CA TRP A 196 -14.11 0.48 3.15
C TRP A 196 -14.49 0.68 4.62
N TRP A 197 -14.90 1.90 5.00
CA TRP A 197 -15.37 2.24 6.34
C TRP A 197 -16.73 1.60 6.67
N ASN A 198 -17.50 1.21 5.66
CA ASN A 198 -18.79 0.51 5.79
C ASN A 198 -18.66 -1.01 5.71
N CYS A 199 -17.44 -1.55 5.65
CA CYS A 199 -17.24 -3.00 5.57
C CYS A 199 -17.75 -3.71 6.82
N CYS A 200 -18.37 -4.87 6.60
CA CYS A 200 -18.88 -5.75 7.67
C CYS A 200 -17.92 -6.91 7.98
N ASP A 201 -16.83 -7.03 7.22
CA ASP A 201 -15.80 -8.05 7.35
C ASP A 201 -14.44 -7.53 6.87
N LEU A 202 -13.38 -8.16 7.35
CA LEU A 202 -12.01 -7.74 7.04
C LEU A 202 -11.59 -8.05 5.60
N ARG A 203 -12.18 -9.04 4.95
CA ARG A 203 -11.86 -9.40 3.55
C ARG A 203 -12.31 -8.26 2.61
N SER A 204 -13.52 -7.76 2.80
CA SER A 204 -14.06 -6.60 2.09
C SER A 204 -13.20 -5.36 2.31
N TYR A 205 -12.74 -5.11 3.54
CA TYR A 205 -11.81 -4.02 3.84
C TYR A 205 -10.49 -4.13 3.02
N TRP A 206 -9.81 -5.28 3.07
CA TRP A 206 -8.53 -5.49 2.37
C TRP A 206 -8.62 -5.39 0.84
N THR A 207 -9.83 -5.51 0.29
CA THR A 207 -10.09 -5.38 -1.15
C THR A 207 -10.60 -4.01 -1.59
N SER A 208 -11.03 -3.16 -0.65
CA SER A 208 -11.64 -1.85 -0.93
C SER A 208 -10.77 -0.66 -0.53
N TRP A 209 -9.87 -0.81 0.44
CA TRP A 209 -9.08 0.33 0.95
C TRP A 209 -8.03 0.85 -0.05
N ASN A 210 -7.33 -0.04 -0.75
CA ASN A 210 -6.25 0.30 -1.69
C ASN A 210 -6.37 -0.56 -2.94
N LYS A 211 -7.25 -0.12 -3.83
CA LYS A 211 -7.53 -0.82 -5.09
C LYS A 211 -6.30 -1.00 -5.96
N PRO A 212 -5.37 -0.04 -6.12
CA PRO A 212 -4.16 -0.27 -6.92
C PRO A 212 -3.35 -1.50 -6.49
N VAL A 213 -3.14 -1.69 -5.18
CA VAL A 213 -2.45 -2.87 -4.65
C VAL A 213 -3.32 -4.12 -4.80
N THR A 214 -4.60 -4.05 -4.46
CA THR A 214 -5.52 -5.18 -4.62
C THR A 214 -5.60 -5.67 -6.07
N HIS A 215 -5.64 -4.77 -7.05
CA HIS A 215 -5.64 -5.12 -8.47
C HIS A 215 -4.32 -5.76 -8.89
N PHE A 216 -3.18 -5.24 -8.43
CA PHE A 216 -1.88 -5.87 -8.67
C PHE A 216 -1.84 -7.30 -8.12
N MET A 217 -2.20 -7.46 -6.85
CA MET A 217 -2.22 -8.76 -6.16
C MET A 217 -3.16 -9.74 -6.87
N LYS A 218 -4.36 -9.28 -7.26
CA LYS A 218 -5.33 -10.09 -7.99
C LYS A 218 -4.80 -10.53 -9.36
N ARG A 219 -4.25 -9.60 -10.16
CA ARG A 219 -3.84 -9.82 -11.56
C ARG A 219 -2.55 -10.63 -11.69
N HIS A 220 -1.57 -10.38 -10.82
CA HIS A 220 -0.20 -10.90 -11.00
C HIS A 220 0.19 -11.98 -9.99
N VAL A 221 -0.52 -12.09 -8.86
CA VAL A 221 -0.23 -13.09 -7.82
C VAL A 221 -1.35 -14.13 -7.76
N TYR A 222 -2.57 -13.71 -7.39
CA TYR A 222 -3.70 -14.60 -7.19
C TYR A 222 -4.18 -15.32 -8.45
N ALA A 223 -4.58 -14.58 -9.51
CA ALA A 223 -5.17 -15.19 -10.71
C ALA A 223 -4.20 -16.17 -11.42
N PRO A 224 -2.89 -15.88 -11.56
CA PRO A 224 -1.94 -16.83 -12.13
C PRO A 224 -1.70 -18.08 -11.26
N MET A 225 -1.89 -18.02 -9.94
CA MET A 225 -1.83 -19.20 -9.07
C MET A 225 -3.06 -20.09 -9.28
N VAL A 226 -4.24 -19.49 -9.26
CA VAL A 226 -5.51 -20.21 -9.49
C VAL A 226 -5.55 -20.82 -10.90
N GLY A 227 -5.10 -20.07 -11.92
CA GLY A 227 -5.01 -20.57 -13.29
C GLY A 227 -4.03 -21.73 -13.49
N ARG A 228 -3.11 -21.97 -12.54
CA ARG A 228 -2.20 -23.13 -12.52
C ARG A 228 -2.73 -24.31 -11.68
N GLY A 229 -3.97 -24.23 -11.19
CA GLY A 229 -4.61 -25.28 -10.41
C GLY A 229 -4.41 -25.18 -8.89
N ILE A 230 -3.82 -24.09 -8.37
CA ILE A 230 -3.75 -23.88 -6.92
C ILE A 230 -5.16 -23.57 -6.38
N PRO A 231 -5.64 -24.24 -5.31
CA PRO A 231 -6.95 -23.98 -4.74
C PRO A 231 -7.14 -22.49 -4.35
N PRO A 232 -8.32 -21.88 -4.62
CA PRO A 232 -8.55 -20.45 -4.37
C PRO A 232 -8.23 -19.98 -2.95
N GLN A 233 -8.53 -20.81 -1.94
CA GLN A 233 -8.27 -20.51 -0.53
C GLN A 233 -6.77 -20.44 -0.24
N LEU A 234 -6.00 -21.40 -0.77
CA LEU A 234 -4.55 -21.42 -0.64
C LEU A 234 -3.90 -20.27 -1.42
N ALA A 235 -4.37 -19.98 -2.63
CA ALA A 235 -3.92 -18.83 -3.41
C ALA A 235 -4.16 -17.51 -2.68
N GLN A 236 -5.31 -17.36 -2.00
CA GLN A 236 -5.60 -16.20 -1.17
C GLN A 236 -4.64 -16.10 0.03
N LEU A 237 -4.42 -17.21 0.74
CA LEU A 237 -3.48 -17.26 1.87
C LEU A 237 -2.07 -16.82 1.44
N ILE A 238 -1.55 -17.40 0.35
CA ILE A 238 -0.22 -17.06 -0.20
C ILE A 238 -0.15 -15.58 -0.59
N THR A 239 -1.20 -15.05 -1.24
CA THR A 239 -1.26 -13.63 -1.62
C THR A 239 -1.20 -12.73 -0.39
N PHE A 240 -1.89 -13.11 0.68
CA PHE A 240 -1.91 -12.34 1.92
C PHE A 240 -0.58 -12.42 2.68
N LEU A 241 0.07 -13.58 2.73
CA LEU A 241 1.42 -13.74 3.29
C LEU A 241 2.46 -12.92 2.51
N PHE A 242 2.39 -12.94 1.18
CA PHE A 242 3.24 -12.12 0.32
C PHE A 242 3.04 -10.62 0.59
N SER A 243 1.79 -10.18 0.74
CA SER A 243 1.49 -8.80 1.16
C SER A 243 2.07 -8.49 2.54
N GLY A 244 1.96 -9.40 3.51
CA GLY A 244 2.53 -9.24 4.84
C GLY A 244 4.05 -9.04 4.83
N LEU A 245 4.78 -9.77 3.97
CA LEU A 245 6.22 -9.59 3.80
C LEU A 245 6.57 -8.20 3.27
N LEU A 246 5.77 -7.67 2.35
CA LEU A 246 5.95 -6.30 1.86
C LEU A 246 5.66 -5.25 2.94
N HIS A 247 4.69 -5.49 3.84
CA HIS A 247 4.43 -4.59 4.97
C HIS A 247 5.59 -4.60 5.97
N GLU A 248 6.16 -5.76 6.28
CA GLU A 248 7.38 -5.85 7.10
C GLU A 248 8.54 -5.11 6.44
N LEU A 249 8.70 -5.25 5.13
CA LEU A 249 9.72 -4.50 4.39
C LEU A 249 9.50 -2.98 4.47
N LEU A 250 8.25 -2.52 4.39
CA LEU A 250 7.89 -1.10 4.42
C LEU A 250 8.01 -0.46 5.82
N VAL A 251 7.85 -1.23 6.89
CA VAL A 251 7.93 -0.73 8.27
C VAL A 251 9.27 -1.04 8.93
N GLY A 252 9.77 -2.26 8.79
CA GLY A 252 10.98 -2.73 9.45
C GLY A 252 12.27 -2.16 8.86
N VAL A 253 12.33 -1.95 7.53
CA VAL A 253 13.54 -1.40 6.89
C VAL A 253 13.77 0.07 7.27
N PRO A 254 12.78 0.98 7.17
CA PRO A 254 12.97 2.37 7.57
C PRO A 254 13.28 2.59 9.05
N THR A 255 12.82 1.67 9.90
CA THR A 255 13.06 1.70 11.34
C THR A 255 14.35 0.97 11.73
N HIS A 256 15.07 0.41 10.76
CA HIS A 256 16.31 -0.37 10.93
C HIS A 256 16.15 -1.58 11.85
N ASN A 257 14.94 -2.11 11.95
CA ASN A 257 14.54 -3.19 12.85
C ASN A 257 13.54 -4.11 12.14
N ILE A 258 13.98 -5.28 11.70
CA ILE A 258 13.10 -6.30 11.09
C ILE A 258 12.63 -7.24 12.20
N LEU A 259 11.55 -6.87 12.88
CA LEU A 259 11.03 -7.59 14.05
C LEU A 259 9.99 -8.65 13.68
N GLY A 260 9.40 -8.57 12.49
CA GLY A 260 8.27 -9.42 12.09
C GLY A 260 6.93 -9.00 12.68
N VAL A 261 6.85 -7.86 13.38
CA VAL A 261 5.61 -7.39 14.04
C VAL A 261 4.57 -6.97 13.00
N ALA A 262 4.97 -6.26 11.94
CA ALA A 262 4.05 -5.88 10.87
C ALA A 262 3.59 -7.11 10.07
N PHE A 263 4.50 -8.06 9.81
CA PHE A 263 4.14 -9.35 9.21
C PHE A 263 3.14 -10.13 10.07
N LEU A 264 3.43 -10.30 11.35
CA LEU A 264 2.58 -11.05 12.28
C LEU A 264 1.23 -10.34 12.47
N GLY A 265 1.23 -9.00 12.54
CA GLY A 265 0.01 -8.19 12.60
C GLY A 265 -0.90 -8.39 11.39
N MET A 266 -0.34 -8.63 10.21
CA MET A 266 -1.11 -9.07 9.05
C MET A 266 -1.62 -10.50 9.27
N VAL A 267 -0.73 -11.46 9.56
CA VAL A 267 -1.10 -12.89 9.69
C VAL A 267 -2.20 -13.14 10.72
N ILE A 268 -2.17 -12.44 11.86
CA ILE A 268 -3.18 -12.55 12.93
C ILE A 268 -4.58 -12.11 12.44
N GLN A 269 -4.66 -11.27 11.41
CA GLN A 269 -5.95 -10.89 10.83
C GLN A 269 -6.59 -12.01 10.00
N ILE A 270 -5.85 -13.05 9.59
CA ILE A 270 -6.40 -14.16 8.80
C ILE A 270 -7.46 -14.93 9.60
N PRO A 271 -7.21 -15.40 10.84
CA PRO A 271 -8.26 -15.93 11.70
C PRO A 271 -9.46 -14.99 11.85
N LEU A 272 -9.20 -13.68 12.02
CA LEU A 272 -10.26 -12.69 12.17
C LEU A 272 -11.12 -12.54 10.90
N ILE A 273 -10.53 -12.70 9.71
CA ILE A 273 -11.27 -12.79 8.45
C ILE A 273 -12.22 -13.99 8.50
N TYR A 274 -11.75 -15.18 8.90
CA TYR A 274 -12.60 -16.37 8.98
C TYR A 274 -13.72 -16.24 10.04
N LEU A 275 -13.49 -15.47 11.11
CA LEU A 275 -14.50 -15.18 12.14
C LEU A 275 -15.54 -14.14 11.66
N THR A 276 -15.13 -13.15 10.86
CA THR A 276 -16.01 -12.06 10.40
C THR A 276 -16.75 -12.38 9.09
N ASP A 277 -16.22 -13.29 8.26
CA ASP A 277 -16.83 -13.69 6.99
C ASP A 277 -18.27 -14.24 7.16
N PRO A 278 -18.57 -15.13 8.14
CA PRO A 278 -19.94 -15.60 8.37
C PRO A 278 -20.88 -14.49 8.85
N LEU A 279 -20.37 -13.54 9.65
CA LEU A 279 -21.14 -12.43 10.19
C LEU A 279 -21.62 -11.47 9.08
N SER A 280 -20.81 -11.28 8.03
CA SER A 280 -21.21 -10.53 6.84
C SER A 280 -22.31 -11.20 6.02
N ARG A 281 -22.42 -12.54 6.11
CA ARG A 281 -23.41 -13.35 5.38
C ARG A 281 -24.73 -13.49 6.14
N MET A 282 -24.77 -13.12 7.43
CA MET A 282 -26.01 -13.12 8.20
C MET A 282 -26.96 -12.05 7.65
N GLN A 283 -28.16 -12.47 7.25
CA GLN A 283 -29.20 -11.55 6.80
C GLN A 283 -29.78 -10.80 8.00
N GLY A 284 -29.53 -9.48 8.06
CA GLY A 284 -30.08 -8.59 9.08
C GLY A 284 -29.20 -7.36 9.31
N HIS A 285 -29.81 -6.24 9.70
CA HIS A 285 -29.09 -5.00 10.01
C HIS A 285 -28.08 -5.21 11.17
N ASN A 286 -28.46 -6.03 12.16
CA ASN A 286 -27.65 -6.28 13.34
C ASN A 286 -26.35 -7.04 13.05
N GLY A 287 -26.36 -7.99 12.09
CA GLY A 287 -25.15 -8.74 11.70
C GLY A 287 -24.13 -7.85 11.01
N LYS A 288 -24.60 -6.99 10.10
CA LYS A 288 -23.76 -6.00 9.42
C LYS A 288 -23.17 -4.97 10.39
N LEU A 289 -23.98 -4.47 11.32
CA LEU A 289 -23.53 -3.54 12.35
C LEU A 289 -22.47 -4.19 13.26
N ALA A 290 -22.72 -5.41 13.75
CA ALA A 290 -21.76 -6.12 14.59
C ALA A 290 -20.42 -6.35 13.87
N GLY A 291 -20.45 -6.73 12.59
CA GLY A 291 -19.24 -6.89 11.77
C GLY A 291 -18.46 -5.59 11.60
N ASN A 292 -19.17 -4.48 11.36
CA ASN A 292 -18.55 -3.16 11.26
C ASN A 292 -17.94 -2.69 12.59
N LEU A 293 -18.60 -2.94 13.72
CA LEU A 293 -18.07 -2.64 15.05
C LEU A 293 -16.80 -3.46 15.34
N ILE A 294 -16.81 -4.76 15.04
CA ILE A 294 -15.63 -5.63 15.19
C ILE A 294 -14.48 -5.13 14.32
N PHE A 295 -14.77 -4.71 13.09
CA PHE A 295 -13.78 -4.11 12.20
C PHE A 295 -13.15 -2.86 12.84
N TRP A 296 -13.95 -1.88 13.28
CA TRP A 296 -13.43 -0.64 13.87
C TRP A 296 -12.69 -0.86 15.18
N ILE A 297 -13.18 -1.75 16.06
CA ILE A 297 -12.47 -2.11 17.30
C ILE A 297 -11.12 -2.76 16.95
N SER A 298 -11.10 -3.72 16.03
CA SER A 298 -9.86 -4.37 15.60
C SER A 298 -8.87 -3.36 15.01
N PHE A 299 -9.35 -2.51 14.10
CA PHE A 299 -8.57 -1.49 13.42
C PHE A 299 -7.99 -0.46 14.40
N CYS A 300 -8.80 0.07 15.30
CA CYS A 300 -8.38 1.10 16.25
C CYS A 300 -7.40 0.58 17.30
N PHE A 301 -7.53 -0.66 17.78
CA PHE A 301 -6.77 -1.11 18.96
C PHE A 301 -5.62 -2.06 18.67
N PHE A 302 -5.76 -2.95 17.68
CA PHE A 302 -4.82 -4.08 17.52
C PHE A 302 -3.85 -3.90 16.34
N GLY A 303 -4.19 -3.07 15.36
CA GLY A 303 -3.39 -2.88 14.14
C GLY A 303 -2.26 -1.88 14.31
N GLN A 304 -2.51 -0.64 13.88
CA GLN A 304 -1.49 0.39 13.76
C GLN A 304 -0.85 0.81 15.09
N PRO A 305 -1.58 0.98 16.21
CA PRO A 305 -0.98 1.49 17.45
C PRO A 305 0.02 0.51 18.08
N VAL A 306 -0.29 -0.79 18.03
CA VAL A 306 0.59 -1.85 18.55
C VAL A 306 1.88 -1.90 17.73
N ALA A 307 1.78 -1.86 16.40
CA ALA A 307 2.95 -1.80 15.53
C ALA A 307 3.76 -0.52 15.77
N ALA A 308 3.11 0.64 15.85
CA ALA A 308 3.78 1.92 16.07
C ALA A 308 4.59 1.93 17.38
N ILE A 309 4.02 1.43 18.49
CA ILE A 309 4.73 1.34 19.78
C ILE A 309 5.91 0.37 19.67
N ALA A 310 5.71 -0.83 19.11
CA ALA A 310 6.75 -1.85 19.03
C ALA A 310 7.97 -1.36 18.21
N TYR A 311 7.73 -0.80 17.02
CA TYR A 311 8.82 -0.29 16.18
C TYR A 311 9.44 0.99 16.73
N PHE A 312 8.66 1.87 17.38
CA PHE A 312 9.21 3.06 18.03
C PHE A 312 10.11 2.67 19.20
N PHE A 313 9.69 1.73 20.05
CA PHE A 313 10.48 1.23 21.16
C PHE A 313 11.78 0.59 20.67
N ALA A 314 11.73 -0.27 19.65
CA ALA A 314 12.93 -0.89 19.08
C ALA A 314 13.88 0.13 18.43
N TRP A 315 13.33 1.14 17.75
CA TRP A 315 14.14 2.24 17.20
C TRP A 315 14.81 3.05 18.31
N GLN A 316 14.08 3.37 19.38
CA GLN A 316 14.62 4.11 20.53
C GLN A 316 15.63 3.29 21.34
N ALA A 317 15.45 1.98 21.47
CA ALA A 317 16.45 1.10 22.09
C ALA A 317 17.77 1.11 21.31
N LYS A 318 17.70 1.22 19.98
CA LYS A 318 18.87 1.22 19.09
C LYS A 318 19.53 2.58 18.92
N TYR A 319 18.75 3.67 18.87
CA TYR A 319 19.23 5.03 18.55
C TYR A 319 18.86 6.10 19.58
N GLY A 320 18.32 5.71 20.73
CA GLY A 320 18.01 6.59 21.86
C GLY A 320 19.25 7.31 22.38
N SER A 321 19.09 8.21 23.35
CA SER A 321 20.10 9.22 23.74
C SER A 321 21.52 8.71 24.03
N GLU A 322 21.71 7.43 24.37
CA GLU A 322 23.04 6.83 24.57
C GLU A 322 23.70 6.32 23.27
N ASN A 323 22.93 6.13 22.20
CA ASN A 323 23.35 5.56 20.91
C ASN A 323 22.98 6.45 19.70
N LYS A 324 23.03 7.78 19.84
CA LYS A 324 22.82 8.69 18.69
C LYS A 324 23.87 8.41 17.62
N PRO A 325 23.50 8.15 16.35
CA PRO A 325 24.46 8.13 15.26
C PRO A 325 25.04 9.53 15.14
N GLU A 326 26.38 9.66 15.20
CA GLU A 326 27.06 10.92 14.97
C GLU A 326 26.73 11.41 13.55
N TRP A 327 26.04 12.55 13.46
CA TRP A 327 25.74 13.15 12.17
C TRP A 327 27.03 13.75 11.61
N PRO A 328 27.47 13.41 10.39
CA PRO A 328 28.72 13.94 9.82
C PRO A 328 28.73 15.47 9.65
N LEU A 329 27.59 16.15 9.82
CA LEU A 329 27.47 17.61 9.77
C LEU A 329 27.57 18.30 11.14
N GLN A 330 27.69 17.56 12.26
CA GLN A 330 27.85 18.17 13.59
C GLN A 330 29.30 18.65 13.87
N GLY A 331 30.26 18.31 13.02
CA GLY A 331 31.65 18.78 13.11
C GLY A 331 31.92 20.16 12.50
N LEU A 332 30.96 20.76 11.78
CA LEU A 332 31.17 22.03 11.07
C LEU A 332 30.83 23.29 11.92
N GLY A 333 30.35 23.12 13.15
CA GLY A 333 30.02 24.22 14.06
C GLY A 333 30.99 24.39 15.24
N LYS A 334 32.10 23.65 15.27
CA LYS A 334 33.13 23.77 16.32
C LYS A 334 34.50 24.01 15.68
N ARG A 335 34.71 25.22 15.17
CA ARG A 335 36.03 25.85 15.07
C ARG A 335 35.89 27.32 15.39
#